data_AF-A0A067PGT1-F1
#
_entry.id   AF-A0A067PGT1-F1
#
_cell.length_a   1.000
_cell.length_b   1.000
_cell.length_c   1.000
_cell.angle_alpha   90.00
_cell.angle_beta   90.00
_cell.angle_gamma   90.00
#
_symmetry.space_group_name_H-M   'P 1'
#
loop_
_entity.id
_entity.type
_entity.pdbx_description
1 polymer ?
#
loop_
_entity_poly.entity_id
_entity_poly.type
_entity_poly.pdbx_seq_one_letter_code
_entity_poly.pdbx_strand_id
1 'polypeptide(L)' 'NPPVVRSIKQCPPASTAFTGRKDILLKLEEYFTSTSLSIGQKVFVLYGLGGAGKTQIARKFIEQNQSGPASLR' A
#
# COMPACT_ATOMS: atom_id res chain seq x y z
N ASN A 1 19.20 13.63 -26.06
CA ASN A 1 19.30 13.33 -24.61
C ASN A 1 18.46 12.08 -24.36
N PRO A 2 19.02 10.95 -23.91
CA PRO A 2 18.23 9.74 -23.68
C PRO A 2 17.25 9.95 -22.51
N PRO A 3 16.07 9.30 -22.53
CA PRO A 3 15.14 9.36 -21.41
C PRO A 3 15.77 8.73 -20.18
N VAL A 4 15.85 9.49 -19.08
CA VAL A 4 16.30 8.99 -17.78
C VAL A 4 15.20 8.07 -17.24
N VAL A 5 15.35 6.77 -17.46
CA VAL A 5 14.52 5.74 -16.80
C VAL A 5 14.88 5.79 -15.31
N ARG A 6 14.07 6.49 -14.51
CA ARG A 6 14.22 6.50 -13.06
C ARG A 6 13.89 5.10 -12.54
N SER A 7 14.90 4.37 -12.08
CA SER A 7 14.70 3.13 -11.32
C SER A 7 13.78 3.44 -10.13
N ILE A 8 12.63 2.76 -10.08
CA ILE A 8 11.70 2.87 -8.96
C ILE A 8 12.42 2.28 -7.75
N LYS A 9 12.79 3.13 -6.78
CA LYS A 9 13.35 2.66 -5.51
C LYS A 9 12.32 1.75 -4.85
N GLN A 10 12.72 0.50 -4.59
CA GLN A 10 11.87 -0.45 -3.88
C GLN A 10 11.59 0.06 -2.46
N CYS A 11 10.32 0.08 -2.08
CA CYS A 11 9.93 0.34 -0.71
C CYS A 11 10.25 -0.90 0.13
N PRO A 12 10.86 -0.76 1.33
CA PRO A 12 11.03 -1.92 2.20
C PRO A 12 9.66 -2.50 2.59
N PRO A 13 9.57 -3.82 2.83
CA PRO A 13 8.32 -4.49 3.15
C PRO A 13 7.74 -3.98 4.47
N ALA A 14 6.51 -4.41 4.76
CA ALA A 14 5.93 -4.25 6.09
C ALA A 14 6.77 -5.01 7.13
N SER A 15 6.75 -4.54 8.37
CA SER A 15 7.35 -5.27 9.48
C SER A 15 6.72 -6.66 9.61
N THR A 16 7.54 -7.68 9.83
CA THR A 16 7.07 -9.04 10.13
C THR A 16 6.32 -9.13 11.46
N ALA A 17 6.55 -8.18 12.37
CA ALA A 17 5.85 -8.06 13.66
C ALA A 17 4.62 -7.13 13.58
N PHE A 18 4.13 -6.80 12.38
CA PHE A 18 2.93 -5.98 12.23
C PHE A 18 1.70 -6.68 12.84
N THR A 19 1.00 -5.99 13.73
CA THR A 19 -0.21 -6.50 14.41
C THR A 19 -1.28 -5.41 14.55
N GLY A 20 -2.53 -5.81 14.78
CA GLY A 20 -3.67 -4.89 14.92
C GLY A 20 -4.06 -4.18 13.62
N ARG A 21 -4.76 -3.05 13.74
CA ARG A 21 -5.11 -2.12 12.63
C ARG A 21 -5.92 -2.74 11.47
N LYS A 22 -6.60 -3.86 11.71
CA LYS A 22 -7.45 -4.54 10.73
C LYS A 22 -8.57 -3.65 10.22
N ASP A 23 -9.14 -2.84 11.09
CA ASP A 23 -10.17 -1.85 10.78
C ASP A 23 -9.72 -0.83 9.73
N ILE A 24 -8.48 -0.35 9.82
CA ILE A 24 -7.92 0.60 8.85
C ILE A 24 -7.57 -0.09 7.54
N LEU A 25 -7.05 -1.32 7.58
CA LEU A 25 -6.77 -2.11 6.38
C LEU A 25 -8.05 -2.41 5.59
N LEU A 26 -9.14 -2.77 6.27
CA LEU A 26 -10.44 -2.98 5.63
C LEU A 26 -10.98 -1.70 4.96
N LYS A 27 -10.82 -0.54 5.59
CA LYS A 27 -11.19 0.75 4.97
C LYS A 27 -10.37 1.08 3.73
N LEU A 28 -9.06 0.76 3.76
CA LEU A 28 -8.19 0.92 2.59
C LEU A 28 -8.64 -0.01 1.46
N GLU A 29 -8.90 -1.28 1.78
CA GLU A 29 -9.39 -2.27 0.82
C GLU A 29 -10.70 -1.83 0.20
N GLU A 30 -11.71 -1.50 1.00
CA GLU A 30 -13.01 -1.02 0.51
C GLU A 30 -12.86 0.20 -0.41
N TYR A 31 -12.06 1.20 -0.01
CA TYR A 31 -11.86 2.41 -0.81
C TYR A 31 -11.19 2.13 -2.15
N PHE A 32 -10.09 1.35 -2.16
CA PHE A 32 -9.31 1.10 -3.38
C PHE A 32 -9.94 0.04 -4.29
N THR A 33 -10.57 -1.00 -3.72
CA THR A 33 -11.19 -2.11 -4.47
C THR A 33 -12.64 -1.88 -4.88
N SER A 34 -13.33 -0.89 -4.29
CA SER A 34 -14.70 -0.56 -4.69
C SER A 34 -14.79 -0.34 -6.20
N THR A 35 -15.62 -1.17 -6.83
CA THR A 35 -15.88 -1.31 -8.27
C THR A 35 -16.68 -0.16 -8.87
N SER A 36 -16.97 0.89 -8.10
CA SER A 36 -17.44 2.14 -8.71
C SER A 36 -16.41 2.53 -9.77
N LEU A 37 -16.87 2.75 -11.00
CA LEU A 37 -16.09 3.10 -12.21
C LEU A 37 -15.38 4.47 -12.05
N SER A 38 -14.64 4.68 -10.97
CA SER A 38 -13.81 5.85 -10.77
C SER A 38 -12.60 5.69 -11.68
N ILE A 39 -12.72 6.21 -12.90
CA ILE A 39 -11.68 6.21 -13.94
C ILE A 39 -10.52 7.18 -13.59
N GLY A 40 -10.35 7.52 -12.31
CA GLY A 40 -9.49 8.61 -11.82
C GLY A 40 -8.60 8.19 -10.65
N GLN A 41 -7.69 9.09 -10.27
CA GLN A 41 -6.77 8.88 -9.17
C GLN A 41 -7.52 8.80 -7.83
N LYS A 42 -7.36 7.68 -7.12
CA LYS A 42 -7.85 7.51 -5.74
C LYS A 42 -6.78 7.98 -4.75
N VAL A 43 -7.17 8.78 -3.75
CA VAL A 43 -6.28 9.32 -2.71
C VAL A 43 -6.87 9.04 -1.34
N PHE A 44 -6.12 8.31 -0.51
CA PHE A 44 -6.50 7.99 0.88
C PHE A 44 -5.52 8.65 1.86
N VAL A 45 -6.04 9.36 2.86
CA VAL A 45 -5.20 10.05 3.87
C VAL A 45 -5.10 9.21 5.14
N LEU A 46 -3.90 8.69 5.41
CA LEU A 46 -3.55 8.10 6.71
C LEU A 46 -3.02 9.19 7.65
N TYR A 47 -3.75 9.51 8.72
CA TYR A 47 -3.37 10.51 9.72
C TYR A 47 -3.25 9.90 11.13
N GLY A 48 -2.59 10.63 12.04
CA GLY A 48 -2.34 10.19 13.41
C GLY A 48 -0.99 10.68 13.94
N LEU A 49 -0.76 10.46 15.24
CA LEU A 49 0.45 10.87 15.97
C LEU A 49 1.76 10.42 15.30
N GLY A 50 2.85 11.12 15.61
CA GLY A 50 4.21 10.69 15.28
C GLY A 50 4.47 9.28 15.82
N GLY A 51 5.13 8.43 15.04
CA GLY A 51 5.43 7.05 15.45
C GLY A 51 4.25 6.06 15.44
N ALA A 52 3.01 6.49 15.16
CA ALA A 52 1.82 5.62 15.18
C ALA A 52 1.77 4.50 14.11
N GLY A 53 2.82 4.35 13.29
CA GLY A 53 2.92 3.25 12.33
C GLY A 53 2.20 3.47 10.99
N LYS A 54 1.81 4.70 10.63
CA LYS A 54 1.10 5.01 9.36
C LYS A 54 1.80 4.45 8.12
N THR A 55 3.12 4.61 8.03
CA THR A 55 3.94 4.04 6.94
C THR A 55 3.90 2.52 6.92
N GLN A 56 3.87 1.87 8.09
CA GLN A 56 3.77 0.41 8.19
C GLN A 56 2.39 -0.08 7.75
N ILE A 57 1.31 0.65 8.06
CA ILE A 57 -0.04 0.35 7.59
C ILE A 57 -0.09 0.41 6.06
N ALA A 58 0.44 1.47 5.45
CA ALA A 58 0.49 1.61 3.99
C ALA A 58 1.28 0.46 3.35
N ARG A 59 2.44 0.10 3.91
CA ARG A 59 3.24 -1.03 3.42
C ARG A 59 2.51 -2.36 3.58
N LYS A 60 1.79 -2.57 4.68
CA LYS A 60 1.04 -3.81 4.92
C LYS A 60 -0.11 -3.97 3.93
N PHE A 61 -0.84 -2.88 3.67
CA PHE A 61 -1.88 -2.85 2.65
C PHE A 61 -1.32 -3.18 1.26
N ILE A 62 -0.20 -2.56 0.89
CA ILE A 62 0.50 -2.84 -0.38
C ILE A 62 0.93 -4.30 -0.45
N GLU A 63 1.56 -4.85 0.60
CA GLU A 63 1.97 -6.26 0.66
C GLU A 63 0.78 -7.23 0.46
N GLN A 64 -0.39 -6.91 1.03
CA GLN A 64 -1.60 -7.73 0.91
C GLN A 64 -2.29 -7.62 -0.47
N ASN A 65 -2.09 -6.52 -1.18
CA ASN A 65 -2.80 -6.20 -2.43
C ASN A 65 -1.91 -6.15 -3.67
N GLN A 66 -0.59 -6.33 -3.53
CA GLN A 66 0.33 -6.53 -4.63
C GLN A 66 0.14 -7.95 -5.20
N SER A 67 -0.63 -8.07 -6.27
CA SER A 67 -0.58 -9.21 -7.18
C SER A 67 0.69 -9.11 -8.04
N GLY A 68 1.85 -9.37 -7.46
CA GLY A 68 3.05 -9.81 -8.20
C GLY A 68 2.98 -11.32 -8.45
N PRO A 69 3.58 -11.87 -9.52
CA PRO A 69 3.46 -13.28 -9.82
C PRO A 69 3.91 -14.09 -8.60
N ALA A 70 3.18 -15.15 -8.29
CA ALA A 70 3.76 -16.28 -7.60
C ALA A 70 4.95 -16.75 -8.46
N SER A 71 6.12 -16.13 -8.27
CA SER A 71 7.35 -16.68 -8.80
C SER A 71 7.49 -18.02 -8.11
N LEU A 72 7.39 -19.09 -8.90
CA LEU A 72 8.33 -20.21 -8.86
C LEU A 72 9.02 -20.30 -7.49
N ARG A 73 8.32 -20.88 -6.52
CA ARG A 73 8.88 -21.39 -5.28
C ARG A 73 8.84 -22.90 -5.35
#